data_AF-A0A7X8UAS0-F1
#
_entry.id   AF-A0A7X8UAS0-F1
#
_cell.length_a   1.000
_cell.length_b   1.000
_cell.length_c   1.000
_cell.angle_alpha   90.00
_cell.angle_beta   90.00
_cell.angle_gamma   90.00
#
_symmetry.space_group_name_H-M   'P 1'
#
loop_
_entity.id
_entity.type
_entity.pdbx_description
1 polymer ?
#
loop_
_entity_poly.entity_id
_entity_poly.type
_entity_poly.pdbx_seq_one_letter_code
_entity_poly.pdbx_strand_id
1 'polypeptide(L)'
;MKNDKIVNAFNTIQPNNEIKNRVLDKVIQKQHKKRPTFRAAVSFATVAAVICLIVFGSTFFLPQGDNIFVVKAYAMEVQEDGSVELREVDIADTRPEYWGGHIDGATNTMYVGLGLRCEGENIESVEFSTDNGFFAEQYIGNLADISTSGVPALYVGPDNQMVMFGENFDDVGSTITLDAESVDDYLLFWGTHYVCDSEYPSFPEEIIIHVKAAFSNGKTAEKDVTIDLSGTSSFSFTPSEEQKAQNQKDYEVHEKLLKSIPLDKCEVVPDSVQALTYGDTYEYHMGDPLATSYKPITEESMEAAPFDKNGILRISSSLPDDGSDGHIAVIELNGEGTYTGMVYKVPGELILEYMK
;
A
#
# COMPACT_ATOMS: atom_id res chain seq x y z
N MET A 1 24.80 19.79 -49.45
CA MET A 1 23.37 19.58 -49.11
C MET A 1 23.21 18.16 -48.53
N LYS A 2 23.48 17.91 -47.25
CA LYS A 2 22.42 17.86 -46.21
C LYS A 2 22.93 18.07 -44.77
N ASN A 3 24.24 18.22 -44.52
CA ASN A 3 24.77 18.28 -43.15
C ASN A 3 24.91 19.71 -42.56
N ASP A 4 24.90 20.76 -43.39
CA ASP A 4 25.06 22.14 -42.87
C ASP A 4 23.75 22.77 -42.33
N LYS A 5 22.60 22.10 -42.51
CA LYS A 5 21.30 22.57 -41.99
C LYS A 5 21.02 22.11 -40.55
N ILE A 6 21.62 21.02 -40.10
CA ILE A 6 21.38 20.49 -38.74
C ILE A 6 22.26 21.21 -37.70
N VAL A 7 23.51 21.52 -38.06
CA VAL A 7 24.43 22.25 -37.17
C VAL A 7 24.00 23.70 -36.95
N ASN A 8 23.40 24.34 -37.96
CA ASN A 8 22.81 25.68 -37.79
C ASN A 8 21.50 25.65 -36.97
N ALA A 9 20.75 24.55 -36.96
CA ALA A 9 19.58 24.41 -36.09
C ALA A 9 19.97 24.21 -34.62
N PHE A 10 21.11 23.57 -34.35
CA PHE A 10 21.60 23.32 -32.99
C PHE A 10 22.24 24.57 -32.34
N ASN A 11 22.86 25.45 -33.13
CA ASN A 11 23.52 26.66 -32.61
C ASN A 11 22.58 27.88 -32.46
N THR A 12 21.30 27.76 -32.83
CA THR A 12 20.31 28.87 -32.75
C THR A 12 19.42 28.78 -31.49
N ILE A 13 19.59 27.76 -30.65
CA ILE A 13 18.88 27.65 -29.36
C ILE A 13 19.92 27.73 -28.25
N GLN A 14 20.42 28.94 -27.98
CA GLN A 14 21.03 29.21 -26.69
C GLN A 14 19.92 29.17 -25.62
N PRO A 15 20.04 28.34 -24.57
CA PRO A 15 19.06 28.36 -23.50
C PRO A 15 19.18 29.68 -22.74
N ASN A 16 18.07 30.43 -22.73
CA ASN A 16 17.87 31.63 -21.93
C ASN A 16 18.35 31.37 -20.49
N ASN A 17 19.07 32.33 -19.88
CA ASN A 17 19.62 32.21 -18.53
C ASN A 17 18.54 31.89 -17.48
N GLU A 18 17.27 32.20 -17.75
CA GLU A 18 16.12 31.74 -16.94
C GLU A 18 15.95 30.22 -16.89
N ILE A 19 16.18 29.50 -17.99
CA ILE A 19 16.06 28.03 -18.03
C ILE A 19 17.24 27.39 -17.29
N LYS A 20 18.44 27.96 -17.43
CA LYS A 20 19.62 27.51 -16.68
C LYS A 20 19.45 27.71 -15.17
N ASN A 21 18.92 28.86 -14.75
CA ASN A 21 18.66 29.14 -13.34
C ASN A 21 17.51 28.29 -12.78
N ARG A 22 16.46 28.02 -13.58
CA ARG A 22 15.35 27.14 -13.17
C ARG A 22 15.76 25.68 -13.03
N VAL A 23 16.74 25.22 -13.82
CA VAL A 23 17.36 23.89 -13.66
C VAL A 23 18.30 23.89 -12.45
N LEU A 24 19.09 24.95 -12.23
CA LEU A 24 19.94 25.06 -11.04
C LEU A 24 19.12 25.10 -9.74
N ASP A 25 18.01 25.85 -9.69
CA ASP A 25 17.13 25.93 -8.51
C ASP A 25 16.43 24.60 -8.23
N LYS A 26 16.06 23.83 -9.27
CA LYS A 26 15.54 22.46 -9.10
C LYS A 26 16.60 21.48 -8.58
N VAL A 27 17.86 21.63 -9.02
CA VAL A 27 18.97 20.77 -8.57
C VAL A 27 19.38 21.14 -7.13
N ILE A 28 19.37 22.42 -6.78
CA ILE A 28 19.71 22.91 -5.43
C ILE A 28 18.58 22.61 -4.42
N GLN A 29 17.30 22.70 -4.82
CA GLN A 29 16.18 22.27 -3.95
C GLN A 29 16.19 20.76 -3.67
N LYS A 30 16.66 19.92 -4.61
CA LYS A 30 16.84 18.48 -4.38
C LYS A 30 17.92 18.17 -3.33
N GLN A 31 18.89 19.07 -3.11
CA GLN A 31 19.95 18.86 -2.10
C GLN A 31 19.57 19.28 -0.68
N HIS A 32 18.46 19.99 -0.47
CA HIS A 32 18.11 20.55 0.86
C HIS A 32 16.86 19.97 1.54
N LYS A 33 16.20 18.93 1.00
CA LYS A 33 15.27 18.14 1.81
C LYS A 33 16.06 17.24 2.77
N LYS A 34 16.28 17.74 3.99
CA LYS A 34 16.76 16.94 5.12
C LYS A 34 15.86 15.72 5.27
N ARG A 35 16.46 14.54 5.13
CA ARG A 35 15.84 13.23 5.39
C ARG A 35 15.52 13.12 6.89
N PRO A 36 14.36 12.57 7.29
CA PRO A 36 14.26 11.93 8.59
C PRO A 36 15.14 10.67 8.53
N THR A 37 16.05 10.54 9.49
CA THR A 37 16.90 9.37 9.67
C THR A 37 16.07 8.19 10.15
N PHE A 38 15.60 7.34 9.25
CA PHE A 38 15.27 5.96 9.58
C PHE A 38 16.58 5.17 9.66
N ARG A 39 17.03 4.89 10.87
CA ARG A 39 18.07 3.90 11.14
C ARG A 39 17.39 2.56 11.41
N ALA A 40 17.39 1.69 10.41
CA ALA A 40 17.63 0.26 10.58
C ALA A 40 18.27 -0.23 9.29
N ALA A 41 19.59 -0.30 9.30
CA ALA A 41 20.37 -0.90 8.23
C ALA A 41 20.26 -2.41 8.38
N VAL A 42 19.71 -3.09 7.37
CA VAL A 42 20.07 -4.48 7.08
C VAL A 42 20.48 -4.52 5.62
N SER A 43 21.78 -4.63 5.42
CA SER A 43 22.44 -4.72 4.13
C SER A 43 22.05 -6.03 3.43
N PHE A 44 21.56 -5.96 2.19
CA PHE A 44 21.58 -7.09 1.26
C PHE A 44 22.53 -6.84 0.09
N ALA A 45 23.76 -6.47 0.42
CA ALA A 45 24.89 -6.66 -0.48
C ALA A 45 25.37 -8.11 -0.38
N THR A 46 24.66 -9.05 -1.01
CA THR A 46 25.17 -10.31 -1.62
C THR A 46 24.00 -11.23 -1.98
N VAL A 47 23.52 -11.21 -3.22
CA VAL A 47 23.38 -12.42 -4.07
C VAL A 47 23.42 -11.99 -5.55
N ALA A 48 24.59 -11.53 -6.00
CA ALA A 48 24.97 -11.76 -7.39
C ALA A 48 25.81 -13.05 -7.40
N ALA A 49 25.39 -14.02 -8.20
CA ALA A 49 26.05 -15.30 -8.52
C ALA A 49 25.95 -16.44 -7.50
N VAL A 50 24.84 -17.21 -7.58
CA VAL A 50 24.90 -18.67 -7.83
C VAL A 50 23.77 -19.04 -8.80
N ILE A 51 23.99 -18.80 -10.09
CA ILE A 51 23.45 -19.70 -11.12
C ILE A 51 24.23 -21.00 -10.94
N CYS A 52 23.66 -21.99 -10.26
CA CYS A 52 23.87 -23.42 -10.44
C CYS A 52 23.17 -24.24 -9.33
N LEU A 53 22.21 -25.08 -9.75
CA LEU A 53 21.88 -26.38 -9.13
C LEU A 53 20.94 -26.46 -7.92
N ILE A 54 19.77 -25.78 -7.96
CA ILE A 54 18.53 -26.32 -7.36
C ILE A 54 17.36 -26.11 -8.33
N VAL A 55 17.49 -26.66 -9.55
CA VAL A 55 16.38 -26.81 -10.53
C VAL A 55 16.00 -28.30 -10.64
N PHE A 56 16.43 -29.14 -9.71
CA PHE A 56 16.35 -30.61 -9.81
C PHE A 56 15.21 -31.27 -9.01
N GLY A 57 14.18 -30.52 -8.62
CA GLY A 57 13.03 -31.05 -7.87
C GLY A 57 11.75 -31.31 -8.69
N SER A 58 11.48 -30.48 -9.71
CA SER A 58 10.19 -30.49 -10.43
C SER A 58 10.33 -30.42 -11.96
N THR A 59 11.55 -30.50 -12.52
CA THR A 59 11.79 -30.51 -13.98
C THR A 59 11.83 -31.91 -14.62
N PHE A 60 11.27 -32.93 -13.96
CA PHE A 60 11.03 -34.21 -14.63
C PHE A 60 9.64 -34.15 -15.28
N PHE A 61 9.65 -33.94 -16.61
CA PHE A 61 8.53 -33.78 -17.55
C PHE A 61 8.17 -32.34 -17.96
N LEU A 62 9.16 -31.49 -18.27
CA LEU A 62 8.95 -30.50 -19.34
C LEU A 62 9.25 -31.20 -20.67
N PRO A 63 8.26 -31.46 -21.54
CA PRO A 63 8.57 -31.92 -22.89
C PRO A 63 9.32 -30.78 -23.59
N GLN A 64 10.62 -30.90 -23.84
CA GLN A 64 11.32 -29.97 -24.71
C GLN A 64 10.78 -30.11 -26.13
N GLY A 65 10.00 -29.14 -26.58
CA GLY A 65 9.49 -29.05 -27.94
C GLY A 65 9.07 -27.62 -28.26
N ASP A 66 9.12 -27.26 -29.54
CA ASP A 66 8.46 -26.04 -30.02
C ASP A 66 7.00 -26.03 -29.52
N ASN A 67 6.45 -24.86 -29.17
CA ASN A 67 5.05 -24.65 -28.75
C ASN A 67 4.74 -25.02 -27.28
N ILE A 68 5.45 -24.38 -26.34
CA ILE A 68 5.19 -24.46 -24.90
C ILE A 68 4.92 -23.06 -24.39
N PHE A 69 4.03 -22.95 -23.40
CA PHE A 69 3.82 -21.73 -22.64
C PHE A 69 3.86 -22.01 -21.13
N VAL A 70 4.20 -20.99 -20.35
CA VAL A 70 4.22 -20.97 -18.90
C VAL A 70 3.51 -19.71 -18.44
N VAL A 71 2.69 -19.85 -17.40
CA VAL A 71 2.09 -18.71 -16.71
C VAL A 71 2.89 -18.44 -15.45
N LYS A 72 3.29 -17.18 -15.26
CA LYS A 72 4.03 -16.70 -14.10
C LYS A 72 3.23 -15.64 -13.37
N ALA A 73 3.49 -15.51 -12.08
CA ALA A 73 3.01 -14.38 -11.30
C ALA A 73 4.15 -13.44 -10.97
N TYR A 74 3.80 -12.17 -10.85
CA TYR A 74 4.69 -11.10 -10.48
C TYR A 74 4.03 -10.23 -9.41
N ALA A 75 4.79 -9.93 -8.37
CA ALA A 75 4.51 -8.82 -7.48
C ALA A 75 5.44 -7.66 -7.84
N MET A 76 5.02 -6.43 -7.63
CA MET A 76 5.94 -5.31 -7.72
C MET A 76 6.81 -5.22 -6.46
N GLU A 77 8.00 -4.63 -6.60
CA GLU A 77 8.96 -4.40 -5.52
C GLU A 77 9.59 -3.01 -5.66
N VAL A 78 9.70 -2.26 -4.57
CA VAL A 78 10.43 -0.98 -4.54
C VAL A 78 11.87 -1.25 -4.14
N GLN A 79 12.81 -0.85 -4.99
CA GLN A 79 14.25 -1.00 -4.78
C GLN A 79 14.80 0.08 -3.82
N GLU A 80 16.02 -0.13 -3.32
CA GLU A 80 16.68 0.81 -2.39
C GLU A 80 16.82 2.24 -2.95
N ASP A 81 16.94 2.38 -4.27
CA ASP A 81 17.04 3.68 -4.96
C ASP A 81 15.67 4.32 -5.24
N GLY A 82 14.58 3.64 -4.88
CA GLY A 82 13.19 4.06 -5.05
C GLY A 82 12.58 3.70 -6.40
N SER A 83 13.30 2.98 -7.26
CA SER A 83 12.76 2.41 -8.51
C SER A 83 11.83 1.22 -8.24
N VAL A 84 10.98 0.88 -9.21
CA VAL A 84 10.02 -0.24 -9.10
C VAL A 84 10.43 -1.33 -10.07
N GLU A 85 10.50 -2.57 -9.59
CA GLU A 85 10.80 -3.75 -10.39
C GLU A 85 9.74 -4.86 -10.19
N LEU A 86 9.75 -5.87 -11.07
CA LEU A 86 8.91 -7.06 -10.92
C LEU A 86 9.69 -8.18 -10.24
N ARG A 87 9.10 -8.73 -9.20
CA ARG A 87 9.57 -9.93 -8.52
C ARG A 87 8.68 -11.11 -8.90
N GLU A 88 9.28 -12.13 -9.51
CA GLU A 88 8.57 -13.38 -9.81
C GLU A 88 8.10 -14.05 -8.51
N VAL A 89 6.86 -14.53 -8.51
CA VAL A 89 6.23 -15.23 -7.39
C VAL A 89 5.85 -16.63 -7.86
N ASP A 90 6.26 -17.64 -7.11
CA ASP A 90 5.92 -19.03 -7.41
C ASP A 90 4.45 -19.31 -7.03
N ILE A 91 3.60 -19.45 -8.06
CA ILE A 91 2.18 -19.81 -7.91
C ILE A 91 2.01 -21.32 -7.68
N ALA A 92 2.94 -22.14 -8.17
CA ALA A 92 2.72 -23.56 -8.35
C ALA A 92 2.96 -24.40 -7.09
N ASP A 93 3.75 -23.91 -6.12
CA ASP A 93 4.18 -24.74 -4.98
C ASP A 93 4.27 -24.01 -3.62
N THR A 94 3.80 -22.76 -3.50
CA THR A 94 3.78 -22.08 -2.21
C THR A 94 2.50 -21.29 -1.99
N ARG A 95 1.78 -21.63 -0.92
CA ARG A 95 0.76 -20.76 -0.33
C ARG A 95 1.47 -19.52 0.22
N PRO A 96 1.28 -18.32 -0.35
CA PRO A 96 1.91 -17.15 0.21
C PRO A 96 1.40 -16.96 1.65
N GLU A 97 2.32 -16.86 2.62
CA GLU A 97 1.94 -16.61 4.03
C GLU A 97 1.13 -15.32 4.17
N TYR A 98 1.49 -14.33 3.34
CA TYR A 98 0.82 -13.07 3.21
C TYR A 98 0.47 -12.77 1.76
N TRP A 99 -0.73 -12.26 1.54
CA TRP A 99 -1.15 -11.70 0.28
C TRP A 99 -1.85 -10.36 0.51
N GLY A 100 -2.01 -9.58 -0.54
CA GLY A 100 -2.68 -8.30 -0.42
C GLY A 100 -3.32 -7.82 -1.70
N GLY A 101 -3.90 -6.64 -1.61
CA GLY A 101 -4.64 -6.06 -2.72
C GLY A 101 -5.01 -4.61 -2.50
N HIS A 102 -5.75 -4.09 -3.47
CA HIS A 102 -6.31 -2.77 -3.44
C HIS A 102 -7.82 -2.83 -3.51
N ILE A 103 -8.46 -2.11 -2.60
CA ILE A 103 -9.88 -1.88 -2.61
C ILE A 103 -10.14 -0.46 -3.08
N ASP A 104 -10.83 -0.36 -4.21
CA ASP A 104 -11.43 0.88 -4.68
C ASP A 104 -12.89 0.95 -4.21
N GLY A 105 -13.13 1.77 -3.19
CA GLY A 105 -14.46 1.99 -2.63
C GLY A 105 -15.40 2.72 -3.58
N ALA A 106 -14.91 3.45 -4.59
CA ALA A 106 -15.78 4.11 -5.57
C ALA A 106 -16.50 3.10 -6.46
N THR A 107 -15.82 2.00 -6.80
CA THR A 107 -16.38 0.90 -7.61
C THR A 107 -16.75 -0.33 -6.78
N ASN A 108 -16.45 -0.34 -5.48
CA ASN A 108 -16.51 -1.51 -4.59
C ASN A 108 -15.77 -2.71 -5.20
N THR A 109 -14.58 -2.45 -5.70
CA THR A 109 -13.76 -3.43 -6.39
C THR A 109 -12.53 -3.74 -5.56
N MET A 110 -12.21 -5.02 -5.47
CA MET A 110 -10.94 -5.51 -4.95
C MET A 110 -10.09 -6.03 -6.10
N TYR A 111 -8.82 -5.62 -6.15
CA TYR A 111 -7.80 -6.16 -7.04
C TYR A 111 -6.76 -6.90 -6.20
N VAL A 112 -6.47 -8.16 -6.54
CA VAL A 112 -5.37 -8.92 -5.91
C VAL A 112 -4.05 -8.32 -6.40
N GLY A 113 -3.09 -8.06 -5.51
CA GLY A 113 -1.79 -7.47 -5.83
C GLY A 113 -0.79 -8.40 -6.54
N LEU A 114 -1.29 -9.38 -7.30
CA LEU A 114 -0.52 -10.38 -8.01
C LEU A 114 -0.86 -10.30 -9.50
N GLY A 115 0.10 -9.87 -10.31
CA GLY A 115 -0.05 -9.76 -11.76
C GLY A 115 0.38 -11.05 -12.45
N LEU A 116 -0.41 -11.54 -13.39
CA LEU A 116 -0.11 -12.71 -14.20
C LEU A 116 0.47 -12.31 -15.54
N ARG A 117 1.38 -13.16 -16.05
CA ARG A 117 1.94 -13.04 -17.39
C ARG A 117 2.16 -14.42 -17.99
N CYS A 118 2.07 -14.50 -19.31
CA CYS A 118 2.43 -15.69 -20.07
C CYS A 118 3.79 -15.52 -20.75
N GLU A 119 4.63 -16.54 -20.70
CA GLU A 119 5.90 -16.62 -21.41
C GLU A 119 5.95 -17.92 -22.22
N GLY A 120 6.57 -17.89 -23.40
CA GLY A 120 6.73 -19.08 -24.22
C GLY A 120 7.25 -18.80 -25.62
N GLU A 121 7.33 -19.84 -26.44
CA GLU A 121 7.84 -19.76 -27.81
C GLU A 121 6.73 -20.07 -28.82
N ASN A 122 6.74 -19.33 -29.94
CA ASN A 122 5.77 -19.45 -31.04
C ASN A 122 4.30 -19.23 -30.63
N ILE A 123 4.07 -18.45 -29.56
CA ILE A 123 2.73 -18.03 -29.15
C ILE A 123 2.19 -17.05 -30.20
N GLU A 124 0.98 -17.32 -30.68
CA GLU A 124 0.20 -16.40 -31.52
C GLU A 124 -0.76 -15.59 -30.65
N SER A 125 -1.42 -16.24 -29.70
CA SER A 125 -2.26 -15.59 -28.70
C SER A 125 -2.42 -16.42 -27.44
N VAL A 126 -2.80 -15.76 -26.35
CA VAL A 126 -3.12 -16.38 -25.06
C VAL A 126 -4.44 -15.82 -24.56
N GLU A 127 -5.39 -16.70 -24.33
CA GLU A 127 -6.67 -16.37 -23.70
C GLU A 127 -6.61 -16.71 -22.21
N PHE A 128 -7.02 -15.76 -21.38
CA PHE A 128 -7.26 -15.93 -19.95
C PHE A 128 -8.76 -15.83 -19.70
N SER A 129 -9.31 -16.74 -18.91
CA SER A 129 -10.70 -16.71 -18.47
C SER A 129 -10.85 -17.13 -17.00
N THR A 130 -11.89 -16.62 -16.34
CA THR A 130 -12.24 -16.97 -14.96
C THR A 130 -13.75 -17.12 -14.81
N ASP A 131 -14.19 -18.07 -13.98
CA ASP A 131 -15.60 -18.27 -13.66
C ASP A 131 -16.15 -17.22 -12.68
N ASN A 132 -15.27 -16.71 -11.81
CA ASN A 132 -15.61 -15.72 -10.79
C ASN A 132 -14.64 -14.54 -10.85
N GLY A 133 -15.18 -13.32 -10.74
CA GLY A 133 -14.39 -12.09 -10.87
C GLY A 133 -14.10 -11.71 -12.32
N PHE A 134 -13.05 -10.93 -12.52
CA PHE A 134 -12.64 -10.39 -13.81
C PHE A 134 -11.13 -10.10 -13.83
N PHE A 135 -10.61 -9.77 -15.00
CA PHE A 135 -9.23 -9.32 -15.18
C PHE A 135 -9.17 -7.80 -15.34
N ALA A 136 -8.08 -7.22 -14.85
CA ALA A 136 -7.70 -5.87 -15.15
C ALA A 136 -6.24 -5.81 -15.62
N GLU A 137 -6.01 -5.00 -16.64
CA GLU A 137 -4.68 -4.79 -17.21
C GLU A 137 -3.96 -3.65 -16.50
N GLN A 138 -2.64 -3.81 -16.37
CA GLN A 138 -1.76 -2.72 -16.03
C GLN A 138 -0.54 -2.73 -16.93
N TYR A 139 -0.28 -1.61 -17.60
CA TYR A 139 0.86 -1.44 -18.48
C TYR A 139 2.17 -1.35 -17.71
N ILE A 140 3.16 -2.19 -18.07
CA ILE A 140 4.46 -2.28 -17.39
C ILE A 140 5.65 -1.72 -18.18
N GLY A 141 5.42 -1.18 -19.39
CA GLY A 141 6.52 -0.67 -20.22
C GLY A 141 7.32 0.50 -19.61
N ASN A 142 6.79 1.17 -18.58
CA ASN A 142 7.43 2.29 -17.90
C ASN A 142 7.48 2.13 -16.37
N LEU A 143 7.69 0.92 -15.83
CA LEU A 143 7.79 0.70 -14.37
C LEU A 143 8.78 1.66 -13.68
N ALA A 144 9.91 1.96 -14.34
CA ALA A 144 10.94 2.88 -13.84
C ALA A 144 10.47 4.35 -13.72
N ASP A 145 9.42 4.74 -14.45
CA ASP A 145 8.83 6.08 -14.40
C ASP A 145 7.67 6.18 -13.39
N ILE A 146 7.27 5.06 -12.77
CA ILE A 146 6.20 5.08 -11.77
C ILE A 146 6.69 5.85 -10.54
N SER A 147 6.02 6.95 -10.25
CA SER A 147 6.24 7.71 -9.02
C SER A 147 5.70 6.91 -7.84
N THR A 148 6.58 6.50 -6.93
CA THR A 148 6.18 5.92 -5.63
C THR A 148 5.47 6.93 -4.71
N SER A 149 5.49 8.22 -5.05
CA SER A 149 4.79 9.25 -4.29
C SER A 149 3.30 9.24 -4.63
N GLY A 150 2.46 8.86 -3.65
CA GLY A 150 1.00 8.89 -3.75
C GLY A 150 0.36 7.57 -4.16
N VAL A 151 1.15 6.61 -4.66
CA VAL A 151 0.68 5.26 -4.99
C VAL A 151 0.48 4.47 -3.70
N PRO A 152 -0.69 3.85 -3.48
CA PRO A 152 -0.89 2.96 -2.36
C PRO A 152 0.12 1.79 -2.41
N ALA A 153 1.02 1.76 -1.44
CA ALA A 153 1.95 0.67 -1.22
C ALA A 153 1.65 0.01 0.13
N LEU A 154 1.54 -1.31 0.13
CA LEU A 154 1.26 -2.08 1.34
C LEU A 154 2.36 -3.10 1.58
N TYR A 155 2.95 -3.05 2.78
CA TYR A 155 4.01 -3.94 3.20
C TYR A 155 3.56 -4.76 4.42
N VAL A 156 3.88 -6.06 4.42
CA VAL A 156 3.41 -7.01 5.42
C VAL A 156 4.51 -8.00 5.83
N GLY A 157 4.34 -8.57 7.01
CA GLY A 157 5.24 -9.60 7.55
C GLY A 157 6.58 -9.06 8.07
N PRO A 158 7.40 -9.93 8.68
CA PRO A 158 8.67 -9.56 9.29
C PRO A 158 9.71 -9.08 8.27
N ASP A 159 9.60 -9.55 7.03
CA ASP A 159 10.50 -9.19 5.93
C ASP A 159 10.03 -7.94 5.16
N ASN A 160 8.94 -7.29 5.61
CA ASN A 160 8.35 -6.11 4.98
C ASN A 160 8.10 -6.33 3.48
N GLN A 161 7.46 -7.46 3.15
CA GLN A 161 7.12 -7.84 1.77
C GLN A 161 6.07 -6.89 1.21
N MET A 162 6.30 -6.33 0.03
CA MET A 162 5.26 -5.57 -0.68
C MET A 162 4.22 -6.52 -1.27
N VAL A 163 2.95 -6.30 -0.92
CA VAL A 163 1.81 -7.12 -1.37
C VAL A 163 0.78 -6.34 -2.18
N MET A 164 0.96 -5.02 -2.32
CA MET A 164 0.19 -4.19 -3.23
C MET A 164 1.02 -2.97 -3.64
N PHE A 165 1.04 -2.70 -4.94
CA PHE A 165 1.50 -1.43 -5.52
C PHE A 165 0.77 -1.24 -6.85
N GLY A 166 -0.12 -0.26 -6.94
CA GLY A 166 -0.82 -0.02 -8.19
C GLY A 166 -1.84 1.09 -8.15
N GLU A 167 -1.92 1.79 -9.27
CA GLU A 167 -3.03 2.64 -9.70
C GLU A 167 -3.33 2.28 -11.17
N ASN A 168 -4.49 2.71 -11.67
CA ASN A 168 -4.90 2.60 -13.09
C ASN A 168 -5.03 1.15 -13.58
N PHE A 169 -5.89 0.39 -12.91
CA PHE A 169 -6.38 -0.88 -13.43
C PHE A 169 -7.42 -0.59 -14.52
N ASP A 170 -7.20 -1.14 -15.71
CA ASP A 170 -8.18 -1.11 -16.79
C ASP A 170 -8.93 -2.43 -16.82
N ASP A 171 -10.19 -2.42 -16.38
CA ASP A 171 -11.04 -3.62 -16.33
C ASP A 171 -11.32 -4.16 -17.76
N VAL A 172 -10.94 -5.42 -18.02
CA VAL A 172 -11.08 -6.07 -19.32
C VAL A 172 -12.09 -7.22 -19.33
N GLY A 173 -12.76 -7.46 -18.19
CA GLY A 173 -13.82 -8.46 -18.05
C GLY A 173 -13.32 -9.86 -17.67
N SER A 174 -14.22 -10.85 -17.65
CA SER A 174 -13.91 -12.22 -17.20
C SER A 174 -13.16 -13.06 -18.24
N THR A 175 -12.90 -12.52 -19.42
CA THR A 175 -12.13 -13.17 -20.48
C THR A 175 -11.37 -12.13 -21.28
N ILE A 176 -10.08 -12.37 -21.50
CA ILE A 176 -9.22 -11.53 -22.34
C ILE A 176 -8.32 -12.41 -23.22
N THR A 177 -8.09 -11.97 -24.45
CA THR A 177 -7.10 -12.57 -25.33
C THR A 177 -5.97 -11.57 -25.59
N LEU A 178 -4.77 -11.92 -25.17
CA LEU A 178 -3.54 -11.18 -25.48
C LEU A 178 -2.90 -11.78 -26.73
N ASP A 179 -2.44 -10.94 -27.64
CA ASP A 179 -1.67 -11.38 -28.80
C ASP A 179 -0.17 -11.41 -28.47
N ALA A 180 0.63 -11.92 -29.41
CA ALA A 180 2.07 -12.02 -29.23
C ALA A 180 2.79 -10.66 -29.01
N GLU A 181 2.19 -9.55 -29.43
CA GLU A 181 2.77 -8.21 -29.24
C GLU A 181 2.40 -7.63 -27.87
N SER A 182 1.21 -7.94 -27.34
CA SER A 182 0.72 -7.40 -26.07
C SER A 182 1.02 -8.27 -24.84
N VAL A 183 1.32 -9.57 -25.02
CA VAL A 183 1.55 -10.50 -23.90
C VAL A 183 2.70 -10.08 -22.97
N ASP A 184 3.64 -9.29 -23.48
CA ASP A 184 4.84 -8.84 -22.76
C ASP A 184 4.71 -7.45 -22.11
N ASP A 185 3.69 -6.68 -22.51
CA ASP A 185 3.53 -5.26 -22.17
C ASP A 185 2.65 -5.02 -20.94
N TYR A 186 1.90 -6.04 -20.51
CA TYR A 186 0.90 -5.93 -19.44
C TYR A 186 1.07 -7.00 -18.37
N LEU A 187 0.68 -6.64 -17.16
CA LEU A 187 0.33 -7.60 -16.11
C LEU A 187 -1.20 -7.71 -16.02
N LEU A 188 -1.68 -8.94 -15.92
CA LEU A 188 -3.10 -9.23 -15.70
C LEU A 188 -3.37 -9.47 -14.22
N PHE A 189 -4.10 -8.56 -13.61
CA PHE A 189 -4.54 -8.69 -12.23
C PHE A 189 -5.94 -9.28 -12.18
N TRP A 190 -6.23 -10.09 -11.16
CA TRP A 190 -7.58 -10.55 -10.90
C TRP A 190 -8.30 -9.57 -9.97
N GLY A 191 -9.56 -9.27 -10.28
CA GLY A 191 -10.42 -8.44 -9.46
C GLY A 191 -11.81 -9.02 -9.25
N THR A 192 -12.49 -8.52 -8.23
CA THR A 192 -13.88 -8.86 -7.93
C THR A 192 -14.62 -7.68 -7.32
N HIS A 193 -15.92 -7.62 -7.58
CA HIS A 193 -16.79 -6.69 -6.88
C HIS A 193 -17.23 -7.30 -5.55
N TYR A 194 -17.22 -6.51 -4.48
CA TYR A 194 -17.72 -6.93 -3.17
C TYR A 194 -18.92 -6.07 -2.76
N VAL A 195 -19.76 -6.62 -1.89
CA VAL A 195 -20.89 -5.90 -1.31
C VAL A 195 -20.44 -5.28 0.01
N CYS A 196 -20.54 -3.95 0.13
CA CYS A 196 -20.06 -3.17 1.27
C CYS A 196 -20.95 -3.27 2.52
N ASP A 197 -21.85 -4.26 2.60
CA ASP A 197 -22.84 -4.40 3.68
C ASP A 197 -22.25 -5.00 4.96
N SER A 198 -21.01 -5.51 4.88
CA SER A 198 -20.24 -6.05 6.01
C SER A 198 -19.03 -5.16 6.31
N GLU A 199 -18.73 -5.00 7.60
CA GLU A 199 -17.57 -4.26 8.11
C GLU A 199 -16.22 -4.75 7.54
N TYR A 200 -16.17 -6.01 7.06
CA TYR A 200 -15.03 -6.62 6.38
C TYR A 200 -15.48 -7.33 5.10
N PRO A 201 -14.96 -6.98 3.93
CA PRO A 201 -15.27 -7.69 2.70
C PRO A 201 -14.71 -9.12 2.75
N SER A 202 -15.53 -10.10 2.36
CA SER A 202 -15.12 -11.49 2.21
C SER A 202 -14.71 -11.79 0.77
N PHE A 203 -13.56 -12.41 0.59
CA PHE A 203 -13.02 -12.81 -0.72
C PHE A 203 -12.92 -14.34 -0.81
N PRO A 204 -12.94 -14.93 -2.02
CA PRO A 204 -12.73 -16.37 -2.17
C PRO A 204 -11.34 -16.76 -1.66
N GLU A 205 -11.24 -17.94 -1.02
CA GLU A 205 -9.96 -18.50 -0.58
C GLU A 205 -9.10 -19.00 -1.76
N GLU A 206 -9.71 -19.23 -2.92
CA GLU A 206 -9.04 -19.74 -4.11
C GLU A 206 -9.63 -19.10 -5.38
N ILE A 207 -8.76 -18.73 -6.31
CA ILE A 207 -9.13 -18.24 -7.65
C ILE A 207 -8.59 -19.23 -8.68
N ILE A 208 -9.45 -19.67 -9.60
CA ILE A 208 -9.08 -20.54 -10.72
C ILE A 208 -9.13 -19.74 -12.00
N ILE A 209 -8.02 -19.74 -12.74
CA ILE A 209 -7.85 -19.04 -14.01
C ILE A 209 -7.52 -20.06 -15.09
N HIS A 210 -8.36 -20.12 -16.11
CA HIS A 210 -8.19 -20.98 -17.27
C HIS A 210 -7.38 -20.25 -18.33
N VAL A 211 -6.24 -20.83 -18.71
CA VAL A 211 -5.33 -20.23 -19.69
C VAL A 211 -5.23 -21.12 -20.92
N LYS A 212 -5.42 -20.52 -22.09
CA LYS A 212 -5.36 -21.19 -23.39
C LYS A 212 -4.41 -20.48 -24.33
N ALA A 213 -3.31 -21.13 -24.69
CA ALA A 213 -2.39 -20.62 -25.70
C ALA A 213 -2.73 -21.19 -27.08
N ALA A 214 -2.75 -20.33 -28.10
CA ALA A 214 -2.70 -20.70 -29.51
C ALA A 214 -1.31 -20.42 -30.05
N PHE A 215 -0.74 -21.37 -30.79
CA PHE A 215 0.59 -21.27 -31.36
C PHE A 215 0.54 -21.05 -32.86
N SER A 216 1.56 -20.42 -33.43
CA SER A 216 1.62 -20.05 -34.86
C SER A 216 1.54 -21.25 -35.83
N ASN A 217 1.69 -22.48 -35.33
CA ASN A 217 1.49 -23.70 -36.11
C ASN A 217 0.04 -24.23 -36.09
N GLY A 218 -0.89 -23.48 -35.50
CA GLY A 218 -2.31 -23.82 -35.37
C GLY A 218 -2.64 -24.80 -34.25
N LYS A 219 -1.68 -25.21 -33.41
CA LYS A 219 -1.94 -26.00 -32.21
C LYS A 219 -2.39 -25.11 -31.06
N THR A 220 -3.07 -25.72 -30.09
CA THR A 220 -3.43 -25.08 -28.83
C THR A 220 -2.96 -25.89 -27.63
N ALA A 221 -2.73 -25.23 -26.50
CA ALA A 221 -2.50 -25.85 -25.21
C ALA A 221 -3.30 -25.11 -24.14
N GLU A 222 -3.76 -25.84 -23.12
CA GLU A 222 -4.61 -25.34 -22.05
C GLU A 222 -4.01 -25.73 -20.70
N LYS A 223 -4.14 -24.84 -19.70
CA LYS A 223 -3.70 -25.07 -18.32
C LYS A 223 -4.54 -24.23 -17.36
N ASP A 224 -4.83 -24.80 -16.21
CA ASP A 224 -5.42 -24.07 -15.08
C ASP A 224 -4.33 -23.54 -14.16
N VAL A 225 -4.52 -22.30 -13.71
CA VAL A 225 -3.68 -21.61 -12.74
C VAL A 225 -4.54 -21.31 -11.52
N THR A 226 -4.07 -21.73 -10.35
CA THR A 226 -4.77 -21.52 -9.08
C THR A 226 -4.01 -20.49 -8.25
N ILE A 227 -4.69 -19.44 -7.81
CA ILE A 227 -4.15 -18.48 -6.83
C ILE A 227 -4.78 -18.80 -5.47
N ASP A 228 -3.95 -19.19 -4.50
CA ASP A 228 -4.37 -19.48 -3.13
C ASP A 228 -4.34 -18.18 -2.30
N LEU A 229 -5.51 -17.75 -1.83
CA LEU A 229 -5.76 -16.58 -0.98
C LEU A 229 -6.13 -16.96 0.46
N SER A 230 -5.91 -18.21 0.88
CA SER A 230 -6.21 -18.68 2.24
C SER A 230 -5.23 -18.15 3.31
N GLY A 231 -4.13 -17.52 2.88
CA GLY A 231 -3.14 -16.89 3.75
C GLY A 231 -3.63 -15.60 4.43
N THR A 232 -2.75 -14.98 5.21
CA THR A 232 -3.06 -13.70 5.88
C THR A 232 -3.20 -12.60 4.85
N SER A 233 -4.31 -11.86 4.89
CA SER A 233 -4.61 -10.81 3.94
C SER A 233 -4.40 -9.40 4.51
N SER A 234 -4.01 -8.47 3.64
CA SER A 234 -3.97 -7.05 3.96
C SER A 234 -4.33 -6.23 2.72
N PHE A 235 -5.05 -5.13 2.90
CA PHE A 235 -5.56 -4.34 1.78
C PHE A 235 -5.27 -2.86 1.95
N SER A 236 -4.89 -2.22 0.85
CA SER A 236 -5.00 -0.77 0.75
C SER A 236 -6.45 -0.41 0.42
N PHE A 237 -6.99 0.64 1.04
CA PHE A 237 -8.38 1.04 0.85
C PHE A 237 -8.46 2.50 0.43
N THR A 238 -9.08 2.75 -0.73
CA THR A 238 -9.42 4.10 -1.19
C THR A 238 -10.93 4.31 -1.00
N PRO A 239 -11.36 5.14 -0.04
CA PRO A 239 -12.78 5.37 0.17
C PRO A 239 -13.43 6.10 -1.01
N SER A 240 -14.69 5.77 -1.31
CA SER A 240 -15.54 6.55 -2.21
C SER A 240 -15.80 7.97 -1.67
N GLU A 241 -16.31 8.88 -2.50
CA GLU A 241 -16.69 10.21 -2.02
C GLU A 241 -17.80 10.17 -0.96
N GLU A 242 -18.74 9.22 -1.06
CA GLU A 242 -19.78 9.01 -0.05
C GLU A 242 -19.17 8.50 1.27
N GLN A 243 -18.25 7.54 1.19
CA GLN A 243 -17.52 7.04 2.36
C GLN A 243 -16.62 8.11 2.97
N LYS A 244 -15.94 8.95 2.17
CA LYS A 244 -15.19 10.10 2.67
C LYS A 244 -16.09 11.07 3.42
N ALA A 245 -17.26 11.40 2.86
CA ALA A 245 -18.22 12.28 3.51
C ALA A 245 -18.78 11.66 4.80
N GLN A 246 -19.01 10.34 4.82
CA GLN A 246 -19.45 9.63 6.00
C GLN A 246 -18.35 9.58 7.08
N ASN A 247 -17.13 9.18 6.72
CA ASN A 247 -15.97 9.19 7.61
C ASN A 247 -15.71 10.58 8.21
N GLN A 248 -15.90 11.65 7.42
CA GLN A 248 -15.79 13.02 7.92
C GLN A 248 -16.88 13.34 8.95
N LYS A 249 -18.14 12.95 8.70
CA LYS A 249 -19.22 13.11 9.68
C LYS A 249 -18.97 12.30 10.95
N ASP A 250 -18.53 11.06 10.80
CA ASP A 250 -18.22 10.17 11.92
C ASP A 250 -17.05 10.71 12.74
N TYR A 251 -16.02 11.25 12.07
CA TYR A 251 -14.94 11.97 12.70
C TYR A 251 -15.44 13.20 13.47
N GLU A 252 -16.30 14.03 12.88
CA GLU A 252 -16.88 15.21 13.55
C GLU A 252 -17.73 14.83 14.77
N VAL A 253 -18.52 13.75 14.67
CA VAL A 253 -19.30 13.20 15.79
C VAL A 253 -18.37 12.67 16.89
N HIS A 254 -17.35 11.89 16.52
CA HIS A 254 -16.36 11.37 17.44
C HIS A 254 -15.56 12.48 18.12
N GLU A 255 -15.10 13.48 17.37
CA GLU A 255 -14.37 14.63 17.90
C GLU A 255 -15.24 15.44 18.89
N LYS A 256 -16.53 15.61 18.58
CA LYS A 256 -17.49 16.26 19.46
C LYS A 256 -17.72 15.47 20.74
N LEU A 257 -17.85 14.15 20.65
CA LEU A 257 -17.95 13.23 21.81
C LEU A 257 -16.68 13.31 22.67
N LEU A 258 -15.51 13.18 22.05
CA LEU A 258 -14.22 13.24 22.73
C LEU A 258 -14.04 14.55 23.51
N LYS A 259 -14.47 15.67 22.92
CA LYS A 259 -14.40 17.00 23.55
C LYS A 259 -15.49 17.24 24.61
N SER A 260 -16.60 16.51 24.58
CA SER A 260 -17.71 16.71 25.52
C SER A 260 -17.49 15.98 26.85
N ILE A 261 -16.70 14.90 26.85
CA ILE A 261 -16.38 14.12 28.06
C ILE A 261 -15.57 14.99 29.05
N PRO A 262 -16.10 15.21 30.27
CA PRO A 262 -15.45 16.00 31.30
C PRO A 262 -14.36 15.18 32.03
N LEU A 263 -13.09 15.60 31.90
CA LEU A 263 -11.95 14.88 32.47
C LEU A 263 -11.94 14.86 34.01
N ASP A 264 -12.59 15.82 34.66
CA ASP A 264 -12.76 15.88 36.13
C ASP A 264 -13.69 14.78 36.68
N LYS A 265 -14.48 14.14 35.81
CA LYS A 265 -15.25 12.93 36.14
C LYS A 265 -14.53 11.62 35.78
N CYS A 266 -13.31 11.71 35.26
CA CYS A 266 -12.50 10.56 34.86
C CYS A 266 -11.38 10.32 35.87
N GLU A 267 -10.84 9.10 35.88
CA GLU A 267 -9.71 8.74 36.75
C GLU A 267 -8.41 8.78 35.96
N VAL A 268 -7.38 9.47 36.44
CA VAL A 268 -6.05 9.44 35.82
C VAL A 268 -5.41 8.09 36.09
N VAL A 269 -4.91 7.43 35.05
CA VAL A 269 -4.10 6.22 35.17
C VAL A 269 -2.72 6.63 35.71
N PRO A 270 -2.35 6.26 36.95
CA PRO A 270 -1.17 6.83 37.61
C PRO A 270 0.14 6.60 36.86
N ASP A 271 0.31 5.42 36.28
CA ASP A 271 1.54 5.02 35.57
C ASP A 271 1.68 5.66 34.18
N SER A 272 0.64 6.35 33.70
CA SER A 272 0.69 7.07 32.42
C SER A 272 1.27 8.49 32.53
N VAL A 273 1.40 9.03 33.74
CA VAL A 273 1.76 10.44 33.94
C VAL A 273 3.24 10.67 33.65
N GLN A 274 3.54 11.48 32.64
CA GLN A 274 4.91 11.77 32.21
C GLN A 274 5.12 13.28 32.03
N ALA A 275 6.18 13.81 32.65
CA ALA A 275 6.64 15.17 32.37
C ALA A 275 7.45 15.18 31.06
N LEU A 276 7.12 16.11 30.16
CA LEU A 276 7.60 16.13 28.78
C LEU A 276 8.04 17.54 28.36
N THR A 277 8.99 17.59 27.44
CA THR A 277 9.52 18.80 26.78
C THR A 277 9.69 18.57 25.29
N TYR A 278 10.03 19.62 24.54
CA TYR A 278 10.33 19.46 23.11
C TYR A 278 11.49 18.48 22.87
N GLY A 279 11.27 17.54 21.96
CA GLY A 279 12.20 16.46 21.64
C GLY A 279 11.87 15.13 22.32
N ASP A 280 11.00 15.14 23.34
CA ASP A 280 10.52 13.92 23.98
C ASP A 280 9.46 13.20 23.12
N THR A 281 9.18 11.94 23.45
CA THR A 281 8.06 11.19 22.90
C THR A 281 7.23 10.65 24.05
N TYR A 282 5.94 11.00 24.06
CA TYR A 282 5.00 10.45 25.01
C TYR A 282 4.60 9.03 24.59
N GLU A 283 5.02 8.04 25.38
CA GLU A 283 4.67 6.64 25.20
C GLU A 283 3.52 6.28 26.15
N TYR A 284 2.42 5.74 25.63
CA TYR A 284 1.22 5.48 26.46
C TYR A 284 0.42 4.26 26.00
N HIS A 285 -0.35 3.72 26.94
CA HIS A 285 -1.27 2.59 26.75
C HIS A 285 -2.72 3.00 27.04
N MET A 286 -3.66 2.50 26.24
CA MET A 286 -5.10 2.77 26.39
C MET A 286 -5.86 1.49 26.74
N GLY A 287 -5.54 0.91 27.89
CA GLY A 287 -6.21 -0.29 28.42
C GLY A 287 -5.62 -1.63 27.96
N ASP A 288 -5.01 -1.69 26.77
CA ASP A 288 -4.27 -2.87 26.30
C ASP A 288 -2.74 -2.69 26.51
N PRO A 289 -2.08 -3.49 27.38
CA PRO A 289 -0.65 -3.39 27.60
C PRO A 289 0.19 -3.85 26.40
N LEU A 290 -0.39 -4.57 25.43
CA LEU A 290 0.30 -4.99 24.21
C LEU A 290 0.25 -3.92 23.11
N ALA A 291 -0.70 -2.98 23.20
CA ALA A 291 -0.84 -1.87 22.27
C ALA A 291 -0.16 -0.61 22.85
N THR A 292 1.01 -0.27 22.30
CA THR A 292 1.75 0.94 22.69
C THR A 292 1.58 2.03 21.64
N SER A 293 1.16 3.21 22.09
CA SER A 293 1.03 4.40 21.24
C SER A 293 2.12 5.42 21.56
N TYR A 294 2.51 6.20 20.55
CA TYR A 294 3.60 7.17 20.65
C TYR A 294 3.16 8.53 20.11
N LYS A 295 3.42 9.59 20.87
CA LYS A 295 3.20 10.98 20.43
C LYS A 295 4.49 11.80 20.60
N PRO A 296 5.22 12.07 19.50
CA PRO A 296 6.37 12.97 19.53
C PRO A 296 5.95 14.38 19.96
N ILE A 297 6.75 15.00 20.84
CA ILE A 297 6.58 16.38 21.30
C ILE A 297 7.53 17.27 20.49
N THR A 298 7.09 17.67 19.31
CA THR A 298 7.82 18.61 18.45
C THR A 298 7.15 19.98 18.46
N GLU A 299 7.92 21.03 18.18
CA GLU A 299 7.40 22.40 18.01
C GLU A 299 6.22 22.42 17.02
N GLU A 300 6.41 21.83 15.83
CA GLU A 300 5.34 21.67 14.82
C GLU A 300 4.10 20.96 15.38
N SER A 301 4.28 19.84 16.09
CA SER A 301 3.14 19.05 16.59
C SER A 301 2.34 19.74 17.70
N MET A 302 2.99 20.59 18.49
CA MET A 302 2.37 21.28 19.63
C MET A 302 1.85 22.67 19.25
N GLU A 303 2.50 23.37 18.31
CA GLU A 303 2.03 24.67 17.80
C GLU A 303 0.86 24.53 16.83
N ALA A 304 0.83 23.48 16.02
CA ALA A 304 -0.29 23.19 15.12
C ALA A 304 -1.53 22.65 15.87
N ALA A 305 -1.39 22.27 17.14
CA ALA A 305 -2.43 21.60 17.90
C ALA A 305 -3.34 22.59 18.64
N PRO A 306 -4.68 22.46 18.51
CA PRO A 306 -5.62 23.32 19.23
C PRO A 306 -5.79 22.81 20.67
N PHE A 307 -4.90 23.25 21.58
CA PHE A 307 -5.15 23.14 23.02
C PHE A 307 -6.47 23.83 23.37
N ASP A 308 -7.27 23.21 24.24
CA ASP A 308 -8.49 23.83 24.73
C ASP A 308 -8.18 24.99 25.71
N LYS A 309 -9.22 25.69 26.15
CA LYS A 309 -9.10 26.84 27.07
C LYS A 309 -8.44 26.51 28.42
N ASN A 310 -8.34 25.23 28.77
CA ASN A 310 -7.69 24.76 30.00
C ASN A 310 -6.26 24.29 29.73
N GLY A 311 -5.74 24.45 28.52
CA GLY A 311 -4.40 23.98 28.15
C GLY A 311 -4.36 22.47 27.92
N ILE A 312 -5.48 21.82 27.61
CA ILE A 312 -5.54 20.37 27.34
C ILE A 312 -5.63 20.10 25.85
N LEU A 313 -4.76 19.24 25.35
CA LEU A 313 -4.80 18.64 24.02
C LEU A 313 -5.18 17.15 24.16
N ARG A 314 -6.32 16.74 23.60
CA ARG A 314 -6.71 15.33 23.51
C ARG A 314 -6.07 14.72 22.26
N ILE A 315 -5.27 13.67 22.41
CA ILE A 315 -4.45 13.12 21.32
C ILE A 315 -4.95 11.78 20.78
N SER A 316 -5.68 11.02 21.59
CA SER A 316 -6.23 9.72 21.20
C SER A 316 -7.31 9.27 22.19
N SER A 317 -8.14 8.34 21.78
CA SER A 317 -9.15 7.76 22.65
C SER A 317 -9.59 6.37 22.21
N SER A 318 -10.03 5.56 23.17
CA SER A 318 -10.79 4.33 22.97
C SER A 318 -12.09 4.47 23.77
N LEU A 319 -13.21 4.71 23.08
CA LEU A 319 -14.51 5.01 23.68
C LEU A 319 -15.54 3.97 23.21
N PRO A 320 -15.61 2.81 23.85
CA PRO A 320 -16.53 1.74 23.46
C PRO A 320 -17.99 2.11 23.74
N ASP A 321 -18.89 1.65 22.88
CA ASP A 321 -20.33 1.93 22.92
C ASP A 321 -21.16 0.82 23.62
N ASP A 322 -20.47 -0.18 24.17
CA ASP A 322 -21.06 -1.33 24.87
C ASP A 322 -21.20 -1.12 26.39
N GLY A 323 -20.80 0.06 26.88
CA GLY A 323 -20.82 0.41 28.30
C GLY A 323 -19.62 -0.07 29.11
N SER A 324 -18.59 -0.63 28.45
CA SER A 324 -17.29 -0.86 29.08
C SER A 324 -16.51 0.43 29.30
N ASP A 325 -15.52 0.39 30.18
CA ASP A 325 -14.68 1.56 30.45
C ASP A 325 -13.77 1.87 29.26
N GLY A 326 -13.69 3.15 28.91
CA GLY A 326 -12.83 3.66 27.85
C GLY A 326 -11.59 4.38 28.37
N HIS A 327 -10.81 4.95 27.46
CA HIS A 327 -9.62 5.71 27.75
C HIS A 327 -9.50 6.95 26.85
N ILE A 328 -8.96 8.05 27.40
CA ILE A 328 -8.58 9.26 26.64
C ILE A 328 -7.14 9.61 26.99
N ALA A 329 -6.27 9.69 25.99
CA ALA A 329 -4.91 10.19 26.15
C ALA A 329 -4.87 11.70 25.89
N VAL A 330 -4.19 12.44 26.76
CA VAL A 330 -4.06 13.89 26.68
C VAL A 330 -2.64 14.37 26.91
N ILE A 331 -2.39 15.60 26.47
CA ILE A 331 -1.23 16.41 26.80
C ILE A 331 -1.73 17.70 27.45
N GLU A 332 -1.28 17.99 28.65
CA GLU A 332 -1.53 19.25 29.36
C GLU A 332 -0.34 20.20 29.20
N LEU A 333 -0.62 21.48 28.93
CA LEU A 333 0.36 22.55 28.87
C LEU A 333 0.56 23.17 30.27
N ASN A 334 1.74 23.00 30.86
CA ASN A 334 2.06 23.51 32.20
C ASN A 334 2.76 24.88 32.18
N GLY A 335 3.23 25.33 31.02
CA GLY A 335 4.05 26.52 30.83
C GLY A 335 4.81 26.48 29.50
N GLU A 336 5.60 27.51 29.20
CA GLU A 336 6.35 27.58 27.94
C GLU A 336 7.23 26.33 27.73
N GLY A 337 6.89 25.53 26.70
CA GLY A 337 7.64 24.33 26.31
C GLY A 337 7.61 23.16 27.29
N THR A 338 6.74 23.18 28.31
CA THR A 338 6.62 22.11 29.32
C THR A 338 5.24 21.49 29.31
N TYR A 339 5.19 20.16 29.26
CA TYR A 339 3.96 19.40 29.08
C TYR A 339 3.84 18.24 30.07
N THR A 340 2.62 17.78 30.32
CA THR A 340 2.35 16.51 31.01
C THR A 340 1.52 15.61 30.10
N GLY A 341 2.02 14.42 29.77
CA GLY A 341 1.23 13.37 29.14
C GLY A 341 0.46 12.58 30.20
N MET A 342 -0.82 12.32 29.96
CA MET A 342 -1.67 11.53 30.86
C MET A 342 -2.68 10.68 30.07
N VAL A 343 -3.08 9.55 30.64
CA VAL A 343 -4.24 8.76 30.20
C VAL A 343 -5.31 8.82 31.27
N TYR A 344 -6.53 9.16 30.88
CA TYR A 344 -7.72 9.12 31.71
C TYR A 344 -8.51 7.85 31.39
N LYS A 345 -8.88 7.10 32.42
CA LYS A 345 -9.90 6.07 32.36
C LYS A 345 -11.27 6.71 32.42
N VAL A 346 -12.10 6.43 31.42
CA VAL A 346 -13.44 7.00 31.25
C VAL A 346 -14.48 5.94 31.64
N PRO A 347 -15.34 6.19 32.64
CA PRO A 347 -16.40 5.25 33.01
C PRO A 347 -17.36 4.99 31.83
N GLY A 348 -17.70 3.73 31.56
CA GLY A 348 -18.59 3.39 30.45
C GLY A 348 -19.97 4.05 30.50
N GLU A 349 -20.54 4.23 31.70
CA GLU A 349 -21.80 4.97 31.89
C GLU A 349 -21.70 6.44 31.42
N LEU A 350 -20.53 7.06 31.62
CA LEU A 350 -20.26 8.42 31.16
C LEU A 350 -20.17 8.47 29.64
N ILE A 351 -19.59 7.46 28.99
CA ILE A 351 -19.53 7.39 27.52
C ILE A 351 -20.95 7.32 26.95
N LEU A 352 -21.77 6.40 27.46
CA LEU A 352 -23.15 6.21 27.02
C LEU A 352 -24.06 7.43 27.29
N GLU A 353 -23.76 8.26 28.30
CA GLU A 353 -24.47 9.52 28.55
C GLU A 353 -24.24 10.52 27.41
N TYR A 354 -23.00 10.62 26.91
CA TYR A 354 -22.61 11.62 25.91
C TYR A 354 -22.74 11.15 24.46
N MET A 355 -23.01 9.86 24.23
CA MET A 355 -23.37 9.31 22.92
C MET A 355 -24.84 9.54 22.52
N LYS A 356 -25.72 9.82 23.49
CA LYS A 356 -27.16 10.10 23.26
C LYS A 356 -27.41 11.55 22.89
#